data_AF-A0A803SZ01-F1
#
_entry.id   AF-A0A803SZ01-F1
#
_cell.length_a   1.000
_cell.length_b   1.000
_cell.length_c   1.000
_cell.angle_alpha   90.00
_cell.angle_beta   90.00
_cell.angle_gamma   90.00
#
_symmetry.space_group_name_H-M   'P 1'
#
loop_
_entity.id
_entity.type
_entity.pdbx_description
1 polymer ?
#
loop_
_entity_poly.entity_id
_entity_poly.type
_entity_poly.pdbx_seq_one_letter_code
_entity_poly.pdbx_strand_id
1 'polypeptide(L)'
;MHGHMWTLHRICVWSLTVLLVATAEVQVSHNIPCCIPGPQGPPGLNGNPGHNGFNGEKGEKGDPGEQGAAGPPGAPGLPGKHGPTGPKGEHGDNGTPGLPGLCQPQMKSGFAAHLGANYPAPNVPIVFHNIIYNEQQHFDAASGVFTCQIPGVYFFGYNMESTRNSNVVLVKNGQQVVATYQITPTGYENLSGSTIIRLEEGDKVWLEVKPDYNGITHTSYFLGYLIFVS
;
A
#
# COMPACT_ATOMS: atom_id res chain seq x y z
N MET A 1 39.05 -5.10 -74.63
CA MET A 1 38.53 -5.36 -73.27
C MET A 1 37.28 -4.52 -73.06
N HIS A 2 36.11 -5.00 -73.47
CA HIS A 2 34.81 -4.34 -73.26
C HIS A 2 33.72 -5.44 -73.22
N GLY A 3 32.93 -5.43 -72.14
CA GLY A 3 31.59 -6.02 -72.10
C GLY A 3 31.46 -7.47 -71.61
N HIS A 4 31.45 -7.70 -70.29
CA HIS A 4 30.86 -8.90 -69.69
C HIS A 4 29.39 -8.64 -69.33
N MET A 5 28.52 -9.30 -70.09
CA MET A 5 27.46 -10.22 -69.64
C MET A 5 26.69 -9.87 -68.35
N TRP A 6 25.40 -9.56 -68.51
CA TRP A 6 24.40 -9.86 -67.48
C TRP A 6 23.18 -10.51 -68.14
N THR A 7 22.89 -11.74 -67.75
CA THR A 7 21.63 -12.43 -68.00
C THR A 7 21.11 -12.94 -66.66
N LEU A 8 19.81 -12.73 -66.44
CA LEU A 8 18.95 -13.41 -65.46
C LEU A 8 19.23 -13.03 -63.99
N HIS A 9 18.25 -12.90 -63.09
CA HIS A 9 17.05 -13.69 -62.91
C HIS A 9 16.02 -12.82 -62.17
N ARG A 10 14.76 -12.87 -62.62
CA ARG A 10 13.62 -12.45 -61.80
C ARG A 10 13.51 -13.40 -60.62
N ILE A 11 13.69 -12.90 -59.39
CA ILE A 11 13.25 -13.59 -58.17
C ILE A 11 12.44 -12.59 -57.34
N CYS A 12 11.16 -12.93 -57.24
CA CYS A 12 10.13 -12.29 -56.45
C CYS A 12 10.36 -12.68 -54.98
N VAL A 13 10.57 -11.71 -54.09
CA VAL A 13 10.51 -11.95 -52.65
C VAL A 13 9.51 -10.94 -52.08
N TRP A 14 8.29 -11.41 -51.87
CA TRP A 14 7.28 -10.70 -51.09
C TRP A 14 7.79 -10.65 -49.64
N SER A 15 8.23 -9.47 -49.20
CA SER A 15 8.60 -9.27 -47.80
C SER A 15 7.33 -9.25 -46.96
N LEU A 16 7.14 -10.31 -46.17
CA LEU A 16 6.08 -10.45 -45.19
C LEU A 16 6.50 -9.70 -43.93
N THR A 17 6.08 -8.44 -43.77
CA THR A 17 6.32 -7.70 -42.52
C THR A 17 5.28 -8.12 -41.50
N VAL A 18 5.63 -9.04 -40.61
CA VAL A 18 4.81 -9.35 -39.42
C VAL A 18 5.06 -8.23 -38.40
N LEU A 19 4.07 -7.35 -38.22
CA LEU A 19 4.09 -6.35 -37.15
C LEU A 19 3.76 -7.06 -35.83
N LEU A 20 4.79 -7.34 -35.04
CA LEU A 20 4.62 -7.83 -33.67
C LEU A 20 4.14 -6.66 -32.82
N VAL A 21 2.83 -6.51 -32.62
CA VAL A 21 2.29 -5.62 -31.60
C VAL A 21 2.47 -6.33 -30.26
N ALA A 22 3.55 -6.01 -29.55
CA ALA A 22 3.69 -6.39 -28.16
C ALA A 22 2.67 -5.57 -27.35
N THR A 23 1.56 -6.19 -26.98
CA THR A 23 0.71 -5.67 -25.92
C THR A 23 1.48 -5.82 -24.61
N ALA A 24 2.15 -4.76 -24.18
CA ALA A 24 2.61 -4.69 -22.80
C ALA A 24 1.37 -4.61 -21.91
N GLU A 25 0.97 -5.74 -21.33
CA GLU A 25 0.07 -5.73 -20.19
C GLU A 25 0.81 -5.01 -19.06
N VAL A 26 0.40 -3.78 -18.74
CA VAL A 26 0.75 -3.17 -17.46
C VAL A 26 0.11 -4.06 -16.41
N GLN A 27 0.90 -4.95 -15.82
CA GLN A 27 0.55 -5.63 -14.58
C GLN A 27 0.51 -4.52 -13.52
N VAL A 28 -0.64 -3.86 -13.38
CA VAL A 28 -0.94 -3.04 -12.21
C VAL A 28 -0.97 -4.02 -11.05
N SER A 29 0.19 -4.22 -10.43
CA SER A 29 0.27 -4.85 -9.11
C SER A 29 -0.55 -3.96 -8.20
N HIS A 30 -1.79 -4.36 -7.98
CA HIS A 30 -2.63 -3.77 -6.97
C HIS A 30 -2.00 -4.14 -5.62
N ASN A 31 -1.01 -3.36 -5.17
CA ASN A 31 -0.70 -3.27 -3.76
C ASN A 31 -1.91 -2.63 -3.08
N ILE A 32 -2.92 -3.48 -2.86
CA ILE A 32 -4.02 -3.23 -1.96
C ILE A 32 -3.37 -2.81 -0.64
N PRO A 33 -3.68 -1.64 -0.06
CA PRO A 33 -3.14 -1.26 1.24
C PRO A 33 -3.42 -2.42 2.20
N CYS A 34 -2.35 -3.00 2.73
CA CYS A 34 -2.37 -4.28 3.41
C CYS A 34 -3.38 -4.23 4.57
N CYS A 35 -4.57 -4.80 4.35
CA CYS A 35 -5.49 -5.10 5.43
C CYS A 35 -4.86 -6.22 6.24
N ILE A 36 -4.24 -5.92 7.38
CA ILE A 36 -3.77 -6.95 8.31
C ILE A 36 -5.02 -7.66 8.84
N PRO A 37 -5.23 -8.97 8.58
CA PRO A 37 -6.38 -9.68 9.13
C PRO A 37 -6.39 -9.57 10.66
N GLY A 38 -7.56 -9.29 11.24
CA GLY A 38 -7.70 -9.28 12.70
C GLY A 38 -7.41 -10.66 13.31
N PRO A 39 -7.08 -10.73 14.61
CA PRO A 39 -6.87 -12.00 15.28
C PRO A 39 -8.14 -12.87 15.19
N GLN A 40 -7.95 -14.19 15.10
CA GLN A 40 -9.06 -15.15 15.15
C GLN A 40 -9.86 -14.93 16.45
N GLY A 41 -11.20 -14.96 16.35
CA GLY A 41 -12.06 -14.91 17.52
C GLY A 41 -11.81 -16.08 18.48
N PRO A 42 -12.16 -15.94 19.77
CA PRO A 42 -11.99 -17.02 20.73
C PRO A 42 -12.77 -18.28 20.32
N PRO A 43 -12.33 -19.48 20.72
CA PRO A 43 -13.11 -20.71 20.55
C PRO A 43 -14.51 -20.57 21.15
N GLY A 44 -15.50 -21.21 20.54
CA GLY A 44 -16.85 -21.29 21.08
C GLY A 44 -16.89 -22.01 22.43
N LEU A 45 -17.98 -21.82 23.17
CA LEU A 45 -18.18 -22.45 24.47
C LEU A 45 -18.38 -23.97 24.31
N ASN A 46 -17.90 -24.74 25.29
CA ASN A 46 -18.16 -26.18 25.33
C ASN A 46 -19.66 -26.45 25.43
N GLY A 47 -20.15 -27.44 24.67
CA GLY A 47 -21.52 -27.92 24.76
C GLY A 47 -21.86 -28.46 26.15
N ASN A 48 -23.14 -28.40 26.52
CA ASN A 48 -23.61 -28.88 27.81
C ASN A 48 -23.41 -30.41 27.94
N PRO A 49 -23.09 -30.93 29.15
CA PRO A 49 -23.08 -32.37 29.41
C PRO A 49 -24.44 -33.00 29.07
N GLY A 50 -24.41 -34.22 28.51
CA GLY A 50 -25.63 -34.98 28.25
C GLY A 50 -26.39 -35.27 29.55
N HIS A 51 -27.73 -35.32 29.47
CA HIS A 51 -28.56 -35.66 30.63
C HIS A 51 -28.31 -37.09 31.11
N ASN A 52 -28.47 -37.32 32.42
CA ASN A 52 -28.41 -38.65 33.01
C ASN A 52 -29.46 -39.58 32.35
N GLY A 53 -29.10 -40.84 32.14
CA GLY A 53 -30.02 -41.86 31.63
C GLY A 53 -31.20 -42.09 32.58
N PHE A 54 -32.33 -42.53 32.04
CA PHE A 54 -33.50 -42.90 32.84
C PHE A 54 -33.22 -44.14 33.69
N ASN A 55 -33.83 -44.22 34.88
CA ASN A 55 -33.80 -45.41 35.70
C ASN A 55 -34.44 -46.60 34.94
N GLY A 56 -33.82 -47.77 35.05
CA GLY A 56 -34.35 -48.99 34.43
C GLY A 56 -35.71 -49.38 34.98
N GLU A 57 -36.55 -50.00 34.15
CA GLU A 57 -37.86 -50.48 34.54
C GLU A 57 -37.74 -51.55 35.64
N LYS A 58 -38.68 -51.52 36.60
CA LYS A 58 -38.75 -52.52 37.67
C LYS A 58 -39.06 -53.88 37.04
N GLY A 59 -38.27 -54.91 37.38
CA GLY A 59 -38.50 -56.27 36.90
C GLY A 59 -39.92 -56.75 37.21
N GLU A 60 -40.51 -57.49 36.27
CA GLU A 60 -41.85 -58.06 36.44
C GLU A 60 -41.88 -59.03 37.61
N LYS A 61 -43.01 -59.05 38.33
CA LYS A 61 -43.23 -59.98 39.44
C LYS A 61 -43.38 -61.38 38.87
N GLY A 62 -42.59 -62.34 39.36
CA GLY A 62 -42.74 -63.74 38.96
C GLY A 62 -44.15 -64.27 39.21
N ASP A 63 -44.62 -65.14 38.33
CA ASP A 63 -45.97 -65.71 38.40
C ASP A 63 -46.20 -66.49 39.72
N PRO A 64 -47.43 -66.47 40.28
CA PRO A 64 -47.76 -67.29 41.44
C PRO A 64 -47.66 -68.78 41.09
N GLY A 65 -46.93 -69.57 41.88
CA GLY A 65 -46.89 -71.03 41.73
C GLY A 65 -48.22 -71.70 42.11
N GLU A 66 -48.54 -72.83 41.48
CA GLU A 66 -49.73 -73.64 41.78
C GLU A 66 -49.69 -74.24 43.20
N GLN A 67 -50.88 -74.38 43.81
CA GLN A 67 -51.06 -74.73 45.22
C GLN A 67 -50.61 -76.17 45.56
N GLY A 68 -49.48 -76.28 46.26
CA GLY A 68 -48.99 -77.47 46.95
C GLY A 68 -48.31 -77.08 48.28
N ALA A 69 -48.04 -78.05 49.17
CA ALA A 69 -47.52 -77.82 50.52
C ALA A 69 -46.32 -76.85 50.56
N ALA A 70 -46.33 -75.92 51.52
CA ALA A 70 -45.49 -74.71 51.54
C ALA A 70 -44.00 -74.96 51.25
N GLY A 71 -43.57 -74.55 50.05
CA GLY A 71 -42.15 -74.50 49.67
C GLY A 71 -41.46 -73.23 50.21
N PRO A 72 -40.12 -73.22 50.26
CA PRO A 72 -39.36 -72.03 50.67
C PRO A 72 -39.65 -70.83 49.75
N PRO A 73 -39.52 -69.58 50.26
CA PRO A 73 -39.79 -68.37 49.47
C PRO A 73 -39.04 -68.39 48.13
N GLY A 74 -39.72 -68.00 47.05
CA GLY A 74 -39.13 -67.89 45.72
C GLY A 74 -37.90 -66.97 45.74
N ALA A 75 -36.89 -67.30 44.93
CA ALA A 75 -35.67 -66.52 44.83
C ALA A 75 -35.98 -65.05 44.45
N PRO A 76 -35.20 -64.06 44.93
CA PRO A 76 -35.35 -62.67 44.51
C PRO A 76 -35.31 -62.55 42.99
N GLY A 77 -36.21 -61.75 42.43
CA GLY A 77 -36.21 -61.47 40.99
C GLY A 77 -34.87 -60.91 40.53
N LEU A 78 -34.48 -61.23 39.30
CA LEU A 78 -33.24 -60.73 38.73
C LEU A 78 -33.24 -59.20 38.71
N PRO A 79 -32.08 -58.54 38.93
CA PRO A 79 -31.95 -57.10 38.75
C PRO A 79 -32.44 -56.68 37.36
N GLY A 80 -33.17 -55.56 37.29
CA GLY A 80 -33.59 -54.97 36.02
C GLY A 80 -32.38 -54.66 35.13
N LYS A 81 -32.59 -54.72 33.81
CA LYS A 81 -31.53 -54.38 32.84
C LYS A 81 -31.10 -52.91 33.03
N HIS A 82 -29.82 -52.63 32.80
CA HIS A 82 -29.33 -51.24 32.80
C HIS A 82 -30.09 -50.43 31.75
N GLY A 83 -30.46 -49.19 32.10
CA GLY A 83 -31.12 -48.28 31.18
C GLY A 83 -30.21 -47.94 29.98
N PRO A 84 -30.77 -47.48 28.85
CA PRO A 84 -29.96 -47.07 27.70
C PRO A 84 -29.08 -45.88 28.08
N THR A 85 -27.88 -45.82 27.48
CA THR A 85 -26.99 -44.64 27.58
C THR A 85 -27.73 -43.39 27.12
N GLY A 86 -27.61 -42.29 27.89
CA GLY A 86 -28.21 -41.00 27.54
C GLY A 86 -27.71 -40.48 26.18
N PRO A 87 -28.47 -39.59 25.52
CA PRO A 87 -28.06 -39.01 24.25
C PRO A 87 -26.75 -38.23 24.40
N LYS A 88 -25.95 -38.22 23.32
CA LYS A 88 -24.73 -37.39 23.23
C LYS A 88 -25.12 -35.91 23.42
N GLY A 89 -24.34 -35.17 24.22
CA GLY A 89 -24.53 -33.73 24.41
C GLY A 89 -24.45 -32.97 23.08
N GLU A 90 -25.09 -31.80 23.03
CA GLU A 90 -25.13 -30.96 21.85
C GLU A 90 -23.73 -30.45 21.46
N HIS A 91 -23.52 -30.18 20.17
CA HIS A 91 -22.29 -29.56 19.70
C HIS A 91 -22.20 -28.14 20.28
N GLY A 92 -21.00 -27.72 20.68
CA GLY A 92 -20.77 -26.34 21.13
C GLY A 92 -21.02 -25.34 20.00
N ASP A 93 -21.36 -24.12 20.37
CA ASP A 93 -21.58 -23.04 19.39
C ASP A 93 -20.28 -22.73 18.63
N ASN A 94 -20.41 -22.28 17.38
CA ASN A 94 -19.27 -21.74 16.65
C ASN A 94 -18.74 -20.48 17.35
N GLY A 95 -17.42 -20.31 17.37
CA GLY A 95 -16.80 -19.07 17.86
C GLY A 95 -17.26 -17.85 17.08
N THR A 96 -17.26 -16.68 17.71
CA THR A 96 -17.62 -15.44 17.02
C THR A 96 -16.59 -15.08 15.95
N PRO A 97 -17.01 -14.47 14.82
CA PRO A 97 -16.06 -13.93 13.84
C PRO A 97 -15.07 -12.97 14.50
N GLY A 98 -13.80 -13.02 14.08
CA GLY A 98 -12.80 -12.06 14.51
C GLY A 98 -13.17 -10.63 14.13
N LEU A 99 -12.63 -9.64 14.85
CA LEU A 99 -12.81 -8.24 14.49
C LEU A 99 -12.23 -7.95 13.09
N PRO A 100 -12.84 -7.07 12.28
CA PRO A 100 -12.26 -6.63 11.02
C PRO A 100 -10.85 -6.07 11.21
N GLY A 101 -9.95 -6.39 10.27
CA GLY A 101 -8.59 -5.81 10.23
C GLY A 101 -8.61 -4.29 10.05
N LEU A 102 -7.62 -3.59 10.60
CA LEU A 102 -7.40 -2.16 10.36
C LEU A 102 -6.83 -1.94 8.95
N CYS A 103 -7.50 -1.14 8.11
CA CYS A 103 -6.89 -0.57 6.91
C CYS A 103 -5.95 0.57 7.33
N GLN A 104 -4.62 0.43 7.21
CA GLN A 104 -3.73 1.58 7.37
C GLN A 104 -3.72 2.40 6.07
N PRO A 105 -4.09 3.70 6.08
CA PRO A 105 -3.84 4.54 4.93
C PRO A 105 -2.39 4.98 5.01
N GLN A 106 -1.49 4.36 4.25
CA GLN A 106 -0.15 4.92 4.18
C GLN A 106 0.45 4.87 2.80
N MET A 107 0.13 5.92 2.05
CA MET A 107 1.10 6.54 1.18
C MET A 107 0.91 8.05 1.23
N LYS A 108 1.93 8.73 1.72
CA LYS A 108 2.05 10.17 1.56
C LYS A 108 3.48 10.42 1.12
N SER A 109 3.69 11.35 0.20
CA SER A 109 4.98 12.02 0.05
C SER A 109 4.67 13.41 -0.47
N GLY A 110 4.83 14.42 0.37
CA GLY A 110 4.70 15.80 -0.03
C GLY A 110 5.44 16.70 0.94
N PHE A 111 5.87 17.85 0.46
CA PHE A 111 6.45 18.90 1.27
C PHE A 111 6.05 20.26 0.71
N ALA A 112 6.10 21.27 1.56
CA ALA A 112 6.01 22.67 1.20
C ALA A 112 6.90 23.46 2.15
N ALA A 113 7.76 24.30 1.61
CA ALA A 113 8.71 25.09 2.37
C ALA A 113 8.83 26.50 1.79
N HIS A 114 9.23 27.43 2.65
CA HIS A 114 9.33 28.85 2.39
C HIS A 114 10.74 29.33 2.71
N LEU A 115 11.23 30.29 1.93
CA LEU A 115 12.60 30.75 1.98
C LEU A 115 12.79 31.69 3.19
N GLY A 116 13.78 31.44 4.03
CA GLY A 116 14.02 32.25 5.23
C GLY A 116 14.91 33.48 5.02
N ALA A 117 15.63 33.55 3.89
CA ALA A 117 16.66 34.56 3.64
C ALA A 117 16.67 35.00 2.17
N ASN A 118 17.02 36.26 1.93
CA ASN A 118 17.18 36.79 0.57
C ASN A 118 18.49 36.31 -0.06
N TYR A 119 18.52 36.22 -1.38
CA TYR A 119 19.70 35.98 -2.21
C TYR A 119 20.44 34.68 -1.84
N PRO A 120 19.83 33.50 -2.08
CA PRO A 120 20.47 32.22 -1.79
C PRO A 120 21.77 32.06 -2.57
N ALA A 121 22.70 31.25 -2.07
CA ALA A 121 23.98 31.05 -2.73
C ALA A 121 23.80 30.43 -4.13
N PRO A 122 24.52 30.92 -5.17
CA PRO A 122 24.37 30.42 -6.52
C PRO A 122 25.02 29.05 -6.73
N ASN A 123 24.48 28.27 -7.68
CA ASN A 123 24.95 26.93 -8.06
C ASN A 123 25.03 25.90 -6.91
N VAL A 124 24.25 26.12 -5.86
CA VAL A 124 24.05 25.15 -4.77
C VAL A 124 22.54 25.05 -4.48
N PRO A 125 22.08 23.97 -3.83
CA PRO A 125 20.70 23.86 -3.39
C PRO A 125 20.24 25.07 -2.57
N ILE A 126 19.10 25.63 -2.93
CA ILE A 126 18.44 26.70 -2.17
C ILE A 126 17.87 26.09 -0.88
N VAL A 127 18.28 26.63 0.27
CA VAL A 127 17.89 26.15 1.59
C VAL A 127 16.63 26.86 2.08
N PHE A 128 15.53 26.12 2.23
CA PHE A 128 14.24 26.62 2.69
C PHE A 128 14.06 26.33 4.19
N HIS A 129 14.24 27.37 5.01
CA HIS A 129 14.28 27.24 6.47
C HIS A 129 12.89 27.13 7.11
N ASN A 130 11.86 27.65 6.45
CA ASN A 130 10.51 27.73 6.99
C ASN A 130 9.65 26.59 6.44
N ILE A 131 9.46 25.52 7.20
CA ILE A 131 8.68 24.37 6.76
C ILE A 131 7.18 24.60 6.99
N ILE A 132 6.40 24.50 5.91
CA ILE A 132 4.93 24.59 5.93
C ILE A 132 4.33 23.19 6.12
N TYR A 133 4.84 22.21 5.36
CA TYR A 133 4.44 20.82 5.44
C TYR A 133 5.64 19.92 5.11
N ASN A 134 5.92 18.91 5.93
CA ASN A 134 6.98 17.93 5.71
C ASN A 134 6.86 16.74 6.68
N GLU A 135 5.66 16.17 6.78
CA GLU A 135 5.32 15.16 7.80
C GLU A 135 6.25 13.93 7.76
N GLN A 136 6.73 13.55 6.57
CA GLN A 136 7.57 12.37 6.34
C GLN A 136 9.06 12.69 6.21
N GLN A 137 9.44 13.96 6.32
CA GLN A 137 10.84 14.40 6.28
C GLN A 137 11.59 13.96 5.01
N HIS A 138 10.87 13.81 3.88
CA HIS A 138 11.50 13.52 2.59
C HIS A 138 12.20 14.75 2.02
N PHE A 139 11.86 15.96 2.50
CA PHE A 139 12.59 17.19 2.22
C PHE A 139 13.50 17.54 3.40
N ASP A 140 14.80 17.64 3.17
CA ASP A 140 15.76 18.07 4.18
C ASP A 140 15.90 19.61 4.15
N ALA A 141 15.40 20.26 5.19
CA ALA A 141 15.44 21.71 5.33
C ALA A 141 16.85 22.28 5.46
N ALA A 142 17.82 21.49 5.95
CA ALA A 142 19.20 21.96 6.15
C ALA A 142 19.98 21.99 4.82
N SER A 143 19.69 21.05 3.91
CA SER A 143 20.30 21.00 2.58
C SER A 143 19.43 21.60 1.47
N GLY A 144 18.12 21.77 1.67
CA GLY A 144 17.20 22.20 0.62
C GLY A 144 16.87 21.11 -0.41
N VAL A 145 17.14 19.84 -0.10
CA VAL A 145 17.04 18.72 -1.03
C VAL A 145 15.87 17.81 -0.65
N PHE A 146 15.01 17.53 -1.62
CA PHE A 146 14.04 16.44 -1.56
C PHE A 146 14.71 15.12 -1.97
N THR A 147 14.56 14.07 -1.17
CA THR A 147 14.99 12.70 -1.49
C THR A 147 13.78 11.79 -1.60
N CYS A 148 13.62 11.15 -2.75
CA CYS A 148 12.53 10.23 -3.02
C CYS A 148 12.65 8.97 -2.15
N GLN A 149 11.64 8.71 -1.32
CA GLN A 149 11.52 7.46 -0.55
C GLN A 149 10.45 6.53 -1.13
N ILE A 150 9.60 7.04 -2.02
CA ILE A 150 8.49 6.29 -2.61
C ILE A 150 8.54 6.48 -4.13
N PRO A 151 8.95 5.46 -4.89
CA PRO A 151 8.97 5.52 -6.35
C PRO A 151 7.62 5.93 -6.94
N GLY A 152 7.64 6.83 -7.91
CA GLY A 152 6.40 7.38 -8.42
C GLY A 152 6.55 8.57 -9.37
N VAL A 153 5.40 9.13 -9.73
CA VAL A 153 5.25 10.36 -10.50
C VAL A 153 4.96 11.50 -9.53
N TYR A 154 5.82 12.50 -9.53
CA TYR A 154 5.78 13.65 -8.62
C TYR A 154 5.47 14.94 -9.36
N PHE A 155 4.67 15.80 -8.72
CA PHE A 155 4.57 17.21 -9.07
C PHE A 155 5.58 18.00 -8.25
N PHE A 156 6.27 18.94 -8.90
CA PHE A 156 7.05 19.97 -8.23
C PHE A 156 6.63 21.34 -8.74
N GLY A 157 6.49 22.29 -7.82
CA GLY A 157 6.10 23.67 -8.14
C GLY A 157 6.81 24.65 -7.23
N TYR A 158 7.14 25.81 -7.77
CA TYR A 158 7.72 26.91 -7.03
C TYR A 158 7.21 28.25 -7.53
N ASN A 159 7.19 29.22 -6.63
CA ASN A 159 6.97 30.63 -6.92
C ASN A 159 8.00 31.42 -6.11
N MET A 160 8.73 32.24 -6.83
CA MET A 160 9.86 32.97 -6.32
C MET A 160 9.61 34.45 -6.53
N GLU A 161 9.58 35.20 -5.45
CA GLU A 161 9.60 36.65 -5.55
C GLU A 161 11.02 37.10 -5.88
N SER A 162 11.12 38.02 -6.84
CA SER A 162 12.39 38.49 -7.39
C SER A 162 12.42 40.00 -7.51
N THR A 163 13.51 40.61 -7.06
CA THR A 163 13.76 42.07 -7.16
C THR A 163 14.70 42.46 -8.31
N ARG A 164 15.32 41.46 -8.95
CA ARG A 164 16.29 41.61 -10.05
C ARG A 164 16.10 40.48 -11.05
N ASN A 165 16.85 40.49 -12.14
CA ASN A 165 16.86 39.37 -13.07
C ASN A 165 17.24 38.09 -12.33
N SER A 166 16.45 37.04 -12.54
CA SER A 166 16.58 35.78 -11.80
C SER A 166 16.48 34.59 -12.73
N ASN A 167 17.30 33.57 -12.47
CA ASN A 167 17.27 32.29 -13.16
C ASN A 167 17.27 31.17 -12.13
N VAL A 168 16.10 30.54 -11.95
CA VAL A 168 15.93 29.41 -11.03
C VAL A 168 15.80 28.13 -11.83
N VAL A 169 16.55 27.13 -11.40
CA VAL A 169 16.63 25.84 -12.06
C VAL A 169 16.19 24.75 -11.10
N LEU A 170 15.26 23.91 -11.54
CA LEU A 170 14.93 22.65 -10.89
C LEU A 170 15.88 21.57 -11.39
N VAL A 171 16.54 20.90 -10.46
CA VAL A 171 17.59 19.92 -10.70
C VAL A 171 17.14 18.56 -10.17
N LYS A 172 17.35 17.50 -10.97
CA LYS A 172 17.20 16.10 -10.57
C LYS A 172 18.55 15.41 -10.69
N ASN A 173 19.09 14.85 -9.61
CA ASN A 173 20.37 14.13 -9.59
C ASN A 173 21.53 14.89 -10.29
N GLY A 174 21.57 16.22 -10.14
CA GLY A 174 22.58 17.09 -10.76
C GLY A 174 22.29 17.50 -12.21
N GLN A 175 21.22 16.97 -12.82
CA GLN A 175 20.78 17.37 -14.16
C GLN A 175 19.64 18.39 -14.08
N GLN A 176 19.77 19.47 -14.84
CA GLN A 176 18.71 20.47 -14.99
C GLN A 176 17.48 19.85 -15.69
N VAL A 177 16.32 20.00 -15.06
CA VAL A 177 15.01 19.54 -15.56
C VAL A 177 14.22 20.71 -16.15
N VAL A 178 14.09 21.81 -15.39
CA VAL A 178 13.37 23.02 -15.80
C VAL A 178 14.19 24.23 -15.37
N ALA A 179 14.35 25.21 -16.25
CA ALA A 179 14.86 26.53 -15.90
C ALA A 179 13.80 27.58 -16.18
N THR A 180 13.60 28.47 -15.22
CA THR A 180 12.72 29.61 -15.37
C THR A 180 13.55 30.87 -15.22
N TYR A 181 13.48 31.73 -16.23
CA TYR A 181 14.19 32.99 -16.30
C TYR A 181 13.20 34.14 -16.26
N GLN A 182 13.43 35.11 -15.38
CA GLN A 182 12.63 36.34 -15.29
C GLN A 182 13.55 37.55 -15.43
N ILE A 183 13.11 38.49 -16.27
CA ILE A 183 13.71 39.83 -16.37
C ILE A 183 12.86 40.76 -15.51
N THR A 184 13.48 41.41 -14.52
CA THR A 184 12.80 42.33 -13.59
C THR A 184 13.40 43.72 -13.77
N PRO A 185 12.84 44.55 -14.67
CA PRO A 185 13.39 45.88 -14.96
C PRO A 185 13.19 46.87 -13.80
N THR A 186 12.10 46.74 -13.03
CA THR A 186 11.83 47.58 -11.84
C THR A 186 10.91 46.84 -10.86
N GLY A 187 11.20 46.91 -9.55
CA GLY A 187 10.30 46.45 -8.50
C GLY A 187 10.35 44.95 -8.19
N TYR A 188 9.28 44.45 -7.57
CA TYR A 188 9.10 43.05 -7.20
C TYR A 188 8.28 42.33 -8.27
N GLU A 189 8.79 41.21 -8.77
CA GLU A 189 8.14 40.35 -9.76
C GLU A 189 8.11 38.91 -9.26
N ASN A 190 7.23 38.09 -9.83
CA ASN A 190 7.15 36.67 -9.48
C ASN A 190 7.65 35.78 -10.62
N LEU A 191 8.53 34.84 -10.29
CA LEU A 191 9.03 33.79 -11.15
C LEU A 191 8.42 32.46 -10.69
N SER A 192 7.62 31.81 -11.54
CA SER A 192 7.00 30.52 -11.20
C SER A 192 7.37 29.46 -12.20
N GLY A 193 7.59 28.24 -11.71
CA GLY A 193 7.83 27.07 -12.54
C GLY A 193 7.20 25.84 -11.92
N SER A 194 6.76 24.91 -12.77
CA SER A 194 6.27 23.61 -12.31
C SER A 194 6.59 22.52 -13.33
N THR A 195 6.67 21.28 -12.85
CA THR A 195 6.89 20.12 -13.70
C THR A 195 6.37 18.85 -13.05
N ILE A 196 6.19 17.82 -13.87
CA ILE A 196 5.86 16.47 -13.43
C ILE A 196 7.03 15.57 -13.83
N ILE A 197 7.62 14.86 -12.86
CA ILE A 197 8.75 13.96 -13.10
C ILE A 197 8.54 12.62 -12.41
N ARG A 198 9.01 11.55 -13.08
CA ARG A 198 9.12 10.22 -12.49
C ARG A 198 10.41 10.12 -11.67
N LEU A 199 10.29 9.62 -10.44
CA LEU A 199 11.39 9.42 -9.51
C LEU A 199 11.45 7.96 -9.07
N GLU A 200 12.67 7.45 -8.96
CA GLU A 200 12.99 6.19 -8.31
C GLU A 200 13.42 6.43 -6.86
N GLU A 201 13.46 5.38 -6.04
CA GLU A 201 13.93 5.48 -4.65
C GLU A 201 15.39 5.99 -4.63
N GLY A 202 15.65 7.00 -3.80
CA GLY A 202 16.95 7.67 -3.68
C GLY A 202 17.19 8.82 -4.66
N ASP A 203 16.34 9.05 -5.65
CA ASP A 203 16.44 10.21 -6.53
C ASP A 203 16.33 11.52 -5.71
N LYS A 204 17.14 12.52 -6.06
CA LYS A 204 17.22 13.82 -5.39
C LYS A 204 16.74 14.95 -6.27
N VAL A 205 15.94 15.86 -5.70
CA VAL A 205 15.39 17.04 -6.39
C VAL A 205 15.57 18.30 -5.55
N TRP A 206 16.02 19.38 -6.17
CA TRP A 206 16.18 20.69 -5.50
C TRP A 206 16.09 21.84 -6.49
N LEU A 207 16.14 23.07 -5.97
CA LEU A 207 16.22 24.29 -6.75
C LEU A 207 17.60 24.93 -6.59
N GLU A 208 18.12 25.52 -7.67
CA GLU A 208 19.35 26.33 -7.69
C GLU A 208 19.08 27.67 -8.33
N VAL A 209 19.88 28.67 -7.99
CA VAL A 209 19.93 29.96 -8.70
C VAL A 209 21.23 30.09 -9.50
N LYS A 210 21.18 30.63 -10.71
CA LYS A 210 22.38 30.88 -11.53
C LYS A 210 23.11 32.16 -11.10
N PRO A 211 24.46 32.20 -11.22
CA PRO A 211 25.30 33.23 -10.60
C PRO A 211 25.01 34.65 -11.07
N ASP A 212 24.75 34.84 -12.36
CA ASP A 212 24.53 36.18 -12.93
C ASP A 212 23.10 36.72 -12.72
N TYR A 213 22.22 35.90 -12.13
CA TYR A 213 20.79 36.15 -12.06
C TYR A 213 20.19 35.68 -10.73
N ASN A 214 20.49 36.41 -9.65
CA ASN A 214 20.02 36.11 -8.29
C ASN A 214 19.33 37.32 -7.62
N GLY A 215 18.04 37.47 -7.89
CA GLY A 215 17.16 38.47 -7.26
C GLY A 215 16.18 37.90 -6.23
N ILE A 216 16.31 36.61 -5.89
CA ILE A 216 15.31 35.84 -5.12
C ILE A 216 15.21 36.33 -3.67
N THR A 217 13.98 36.53 -3.19
CA THR A 217 13.72 37.04 -1.83
C THR A 217 12.99 36.01 -0.95
N HIS A 218 12.98 36.30 0.35
CA HIS A 218 12.41 35.49 1.43
C HIS A 218 10.90 35.22 1.35
N THR A 219 10.13 35.77 0.40
CA THR A 219 8.69 35.43 0.28
C THR A 219 8.46 34.22 -0.63
N SER A 220 9.53 33.65 -1.18
CA SER A 220 9.53 32.54 -2.14
C SER A 220 9.23 31.17 -1.53
N TYR A 221 8.50 30.31 -2.23
CA TYR A 221 8.16 28.96 -1.78
C TYR A 221 8.46 27.87 -2.81
N PHE A 222 8.67 26.65 -2.29
CA PHE A 222 8.89 25.43 -3.06
C PHE A 222 8.07 24.29 -2.46
N LEU A 223 7.39 23.54 -3.30
CA LEU A 223 6.58 22.40 -2.91
C LEU A 223 6.72 21.25 -3.90
N GLY A 224 6.45 20.05 -3.40
CA GLY A 224 6.32 18.88 -4.25
C GLY A 224 5.51 17.80 -3.58
N TYR A 225 4.82 16.98 -4.37
CA TYR A 225 4.01 15.87 -3.86
C TYR A 225 3.89 14.73 -4.87
N LEU A 226 3.72 13.53 -4.34
CA LEU A 226 3.46 12.31 -5.10
C LEU A 226 2.05 12.35 -5.68
N ILE A 227 1.95 12.12 -6.99
CA ILE A 227 0.68 11.99 -7.71
C ILE A 227 0.32 10.51 -7.86
N PHE A 228 1.24 9.72 -8.43
CA PHE A 228 1.01 8.31 -8.72
C PHE A 228 2.18 7.46 -8.25
N VAL A 229 1.87 6.36 -7.58
CA VAL A 229 2.83 5.34 -7.15
C VAL A 229 3.29 4.54 -8.37
N SER A 230 4.52 4.02 -8.35
CA SER A 230 5.03 3.11 -9.37
C SER A 230 5.29 1.71 -8.85
#